data_AF-A0A344PJG9-F1
#
_entry.id   AF-A0A344PJG9-F1
#
_cell.length_a   1.000
_cell.length_b   1.000
_cell.length_c   1.000
_cell.angle_alpha   90.00
_cell.angle_beta   90.00
_cell.angle_gamma   90.00
#
_symmetry.space_group_name_H-M   'P 1'
#
loop_
_entity.id
_entity.type
_entity.pdbx_description
1 polymer ?
#
loop_
_entity_poly.entity_id
_entity_poly.type
_entity_poly.pdbx_seq_one_letter_code
_entity_poly.pdbx_strand_id
1 'polypeptide(L)' 'MSAFDQNIAHTAQHGVASRVSVMLENLRVARARRSIYRQTVRELGALSDRDLADLGLSRGSIRQVARDAADGLAL' A
#
# COMPACT_ATOMS: atom_id res chain seq x y z
N MET A 1 -18.59 -43.07 -30.48
CA MET A 1 -17.14 -43.08 -30.16
C MET A 1 -16.60 -41.68 -30.48
N SER A 2 -16.96 -40.71 -29.64
CA SER A 2 -16.13 -39.97 -28.66
C SER A 2 -15.00 -39.13 -29.27
N ALA A 3 -15.21 -37.81 -29.30
CA ALA A 3 -14.16 -36.79 -29.28
C ALA A 3 -14.67 -35.52 -28.55
N PHE A 4 -15.36 -35.73 -27.44
CA PHE A 4 -15.83 -34.69 -26.52
C PHE A 4 -14.77 -34.35 -25.46
N ASP A 5 -13.48 -34.30 -25.82
CA ASP A 5 -12.43 -34.29 -24.81
C ASP A 5 -11.32 -33.25 -25.01
N GLN A 6 -11.71 -32.00 -25.31
CA GLN A 6 -10.77 -30.86 -25.27
C GLN A 6 -11.30 -29.64 -24.50
N ASN A 7 -12.19 -29.83 -23.51
CA ASN A 7 -12.71 -28.71 -22.70
C ASN A 7 -12.25 -28.69 -21.23
N ILE A 8 -11.29 -29.54 -20.83
CA ILE A 8 -10.93 -29.71 -19.42
C ILE A 8 -9.43 -29.51 -19.21
N ALA A 9 -8.95 -28.28 -19.35
CA ALA A 9 -7.62 -27.94 -18.82
C ALA A 9 -7.42 -26.47 -18.43
N HIS A 10 -8.44 -25.61 -18.51
CA HIS A 10 -8.30 -24.20 -18.11
C HIS A 10 -8.67 -23.93 -16.64
N THR A 11 -9.18 -24.94 -15.92
CA THR A 11 -9.78 -24.79 -14.58
C THR A 11 -8.92 -25.34 -13.44
N ALA A 12 -7.70 -25.81 -13.70
CA ALA A 12 -6.84 -26.45 -12.71
C ALA A 12 -5.80 -25.52 -12.05
N GLN A 13 -6.02 -24.20 -12.00
CA GLN A 13 -5.07 -23.25 -11.39
C GLN A 13 -5.68 -22.29 -10.35
N HIS A 14 -6.59 -22.80 -9.51
CA HIS A 14 -7.08 -22.07 -8.33
C HIS A 14 -6.63 -22.77 -7.04
N GLY A 15 -5.35 -23.13 -6.97
CA GLY A 15 -4.75 -23.66 -5.75
C GLY A 15 -4.51 -22.55 -4.72
N VAL A 16 -4.56 -22.90 -3.44
CA VAL A 16 -4.18 -22.07 -2.27
C VAL A 16 -2.92 -21.20 -2.48
N ALA A 17 -1.97 -21.65 -3.31
CA ALA A 17 -0.80 -20.88 -3.74
C ALA A 17 -1.15 -19.50 -4.34
N SER A 18 -2.22 -19.40 -5.13
CA SER A 18 -2.69 -18.12 -5.69
C SER A 18 -3.29 -17.18 -4.64
N ARG A 19 -3.81 -17.70 -3.53
CA ARG A 19 -4.32 -16.86 -2.42
C ARG A 19 -3.19 -16.33 -1.56
N VAL A 20 -2.16 -17.16 -1.35
CA VAL A 20 -0.95 -16.78 -0.61
C VAL A 20 -0.19 -15.68 -1.35
N SER A 21 -0.06 -15.76 -2.69
CA SER A 21 0.62 -14.71 -3.46
C SER A 21 -0.09 -13.35 -3.35
N VAL A 22 -1.43 -13.33 -3.47
CA VAL A 22 -2.24 -12.11 -3.29
C VAL A 22 -2.10 -11.55 -1.86
N MET A 23 -2.10 -12.40 -0.85
CA MET A 23 -1.90 -11.97 0.54
C MET A 23 -0.52 -11.37 0.77
N LEU A 24 0.54 -11.99 0.24
CA LEU A 24 1.91 -11.47 0.35
C LEU A 24 2.04 -10.11 -0.33
N GLU A 25 1.39 -9.93 -1.47
CA GLU A 25 1.39 -8.64 -2.17
C GLU A 25 0.67 -7.55 -1.35
N ASN A 26 -0.50 -7.87 -0.80
CA ASN A 26 -1.22 -6.96 0.09
C ASN A 26 -0.38 -6.57 1.32
N LEU A 27 0.38 -7.51 1.89
CA LEU A 27 1.28 -7.24 3.02
C LEU A 27 2.45 -6.33 2.63
N ARG A 28 3.00 -6.50 1.42
CA ARG A 28 4.07 -5.63 0.90
C ARG A 28 3.58 -4.20 0.74
N VAL A 29 2.43 -4.02 0.09
CA VAL A 29 1.78 -2.71 -0.06
C VAL A 29 1.50 -2.08 1.31
N ALA A 30 0.91 -2.84 2.24
CA ALA A 30 0.63 -2.35 3.59
C ALA A 30 1.90 -1.92 4.35
N ARG A 31 3.00 -2.69 4.23
CA ARG A 31 4.29 -2.33 4.82
C ARG A 31 4.87 -1.06 4.21
N ALA A 32 4.84 -0.92 2.88
CA ALA A 32 5.33 0.27 2.19
C ALA A 32 4.57 1.53 2.65
N ARG A 33 3.23 1.49 2.64
CA ARG A 33 2.36 2.56 3.17
C ARG A 33 2.71 2.93 4.60
N ARG A 34 2.88 1.93 5.48
CA ARG A 34 3.23 2.16 6.88
C ARG A 34 4.61 2.79 7.06
N SER A 35 5.57 2.44 6.21
CA SER A 35 6.92 3.01 6.23
C SER A 35 6.88 4.50 5.94
N ILE A 36 6.23 4.90 4.83
CA ILE A 36 6.09 6.30 4.43
C ILE A 36 5.40 7.11 5.51
N TYR A 37 4.23 6.64 5.97
CA TYR A 37 3.48 7.33 7.02
C TYR A 37 4.37 7.64 8.23
N ARG A 38 5.10 6.63 8.72
CA ARG A 38 5.99 6.80 9.89
C ARG A 38 7.16 7.73 9.59
N GLN A 39 7.68 7.69 8.37
CA GLN A 39 8.75 8.57 7.93
C GLN A 39 8.28 10.03 7.90
N THR A 40 7.18 10.31 7.22
CA THR A 40 6.60 11.66 7.11
C THR A 40 6.24 12.24 8.47
N VAL A 41 5.61 11.46 9.36
CA VAL A 41 5.30 11.92 10.72
C VAL A 41 6.55 12.27 11.50
N ARG A 42 7.62 11.47 11.36
CA ARG A 42 8.88 11.70 12.07
C ARG A 42 9.59 12.95 11.56
N GLU A 43 9.70 13.09 10.24
CA GLU A 43 10.39 14.19 9.60
C GLU A 43 9.67 15.51 9.84
N LEU A 44 8.37 15.60 9.54
CA LEU A 44 7.58 16.80 9.81
C LEU A 44 7.43 17.07 11.31
N GLY A 45 7.37 16.02 12.13
CA GLY A 45 7.30 16.15 13.59
C GLY A 45 8.57 16.74 14.20
N ALA A 46 9.72 16.55 13.56
CA ALA A 46 11.01 17.11 13.97
C ALA A 46 11.19 18.58 13.60
N LEU A 47 10.38 19.11 12.68
CA LEU A 47 10.39 20.52 12.28
C LEU A 47 9.82 21.42 13.39
N SER A 48 10.27 22.68 13.41
CA SER A 48 9.70 23.71 14.30
C SER A 48 8.35 24.20 13.77
N ASP A 49 7.59 24.89 14.61
CA ASP A 49 6.30 25.45 14.19
C ASP A 49 6.47 26.53 13.11
N ARG A 50 7.61 27.24 13.09
CA ARG A 50 7.95 28.19 12.02
C ARG A 50 8.24 27.46 10.71
N ASP A 51 9.10 26.44 10.73
CA ASP A 51 9.42 25.68 9.51
C ASP A 51 8.15 25.05 8.91
N LEU A 52 7.25 24.54 9.77
CA LEU A 52 5.95 24.04 9.32
C LEU A 52 5.08 25.15 8.73
N ALA A 53 5.03 26.33 9.36
CA ALA A 53 4.28 27.47 8.85
C ALA A 53 4.82 27.98 7.50
N ASP A 54 6.13 27.97 7.30
CA ASP A 54 6.78 28.33 6.03
C ASP A 54 6.40 27.36 4.91
N LEU A 55 6.13 26.10 5.25
CA LEU A 55 5.57 25.09 4.34
C LEU A 55 4.03 25.18 4.20
N GLY A 56 3.38 26.10 4.91
CA GLY A 56 1.92 26.23 4.94
C GLY A 56 1.22 25.11 5.73
N LEU A 57 1.92 24.43 6.63
CA LEU A 57 1.42 23.32 7.45
C LEU A 57 1.24 23.71 8.91
N SER A 58 0.35 23.00 9.60
CA SER A 58 0.21 23.07 11.05
C SER A 58 0.54 21.71 11.67
N ARG A 59 0.93 21.65 12.96
CA ARG A 59 1.21 20.37 13.61
C ARG A 59 0.04 19.38 13.54
N GLY A 60 -1.19 19.87 13.56
CA GLY A 60 -2.39 19.04 13.43
C GLY A 60 -2.51 18.37 12.05
N SER A 61 -2.04 19.02 10.98
CA SER A 61 -2.14 18.50 9.62
C SER A 61 -1.09 17.42 9.29
N ILE A 62 -0.02 17.29 10.08
CA ILE A 62 1.06 16.30 9.85
C ILE A 62 0.51 14.88 9.64
N ARG A 63 -0.46 14.45 10.46
CA ARG A 63 -1.03 13.10 10.34
C ARG A 63 -1.87 12.92 9.07
N GLN A 64 -2.47 14.00 8.58
CA GLN A 64 -3.22 13.98 7.32
C GLN A 64 -2.26 13.91 6.14
N VAL A 65 -1.27 14.80 6.09
CA VAL A 65 -0.22 14.79 5.05
C VAL A 65 0.50 13.44 4.98
N ALA A 66 0.82 12.85 6.13
CA ALA A 66 1.43 11.53 6.17
C ALA A 66 0.53 10.41 5.65
N ARG A 67 -0.81 10.52 5.79
CA ARG A 67 -1.76 9.58 5.18
C ARG A 67 -1.81 9.79 3.68
N ASP A 68 -1.97 11.03 3.24
CA ASP A 68 -2.06 11.38 1.81
C ASP A 68 -0.78 10.94 1.07
N ALA A 69 0.40 11.15 1.66
CA ALA A 69 1.68 10.69 1.13
C ALA A 69 1.78 9.16 1.07
N ALA A 70 1.25 8.45 2.07
CA ALA A 70 1.25 6.98 2.08
C ALA A 70 0.27 6.39 1.05
N ASP A 71 -0.87 7.05 0.83
CA ASP A 71 -1.88 6.61 -0.14
C ASP A 71 -1.43 6.87 -1.59
N GLY A 72 -0.73 7.98 -1.85
CA GLY A 72 -0.23 8.35 -3.17
C GLY A 72 0.84 7.41 -3.76
N LEU A 73 1.62 6.68 -2.93
CA LEU A 73 2.58 5.68 -3.43
C LEU A 73 1.90 4.37 -3.87
N ALA A 74 0.64 4.16 -3.49
CA ALA A 74 -0.03 2.88 -3.70
C ALA A 74 -0.98 2.84 -4.90
N LEU A 75 -0.86 3.83 -5.79
CA LEU A 75 -1.50 3.92 -7.11
C LEU A 75 -0.45 3.67 -8.20
#